data_AF-A0A939YVX5-F1
#
_entry.id   AF-A0A939YVX5-F1
#
_cell.length_a   1.000
_cell.length_b   1.000
_cell.length_c   1.000
_cell.angle_alpha   90.00
_cell.angle_beta   90.00
_cell.angle_gamma   90.00
#
_symmetry.space_group_name_H-M   'P 1'
#
loop_
_entity.id
_entity.type
_entity.pdbx_description
1 polymer ?
#
loop_
_entity_poly.entity_id
_entity_poly.type
_entity_poly.pdbx_seq_one_letter_code
_entity_poly.pdbx_strand_id
1 'polypeptide(L)'
;RAKSACIQCSNCTQLCPRHLLGHPLEPHKIMRKMAMGGDPKNMLDDPVIQSAALCCECGICEVYACPMGLNPRKINAILKGELREEGIRYERKGDSWTPSPEREVRKAPTDKVAARAGVYRYNKLVIDRFVEYDGR
;
A
#
# COMPACT_ATOMS: atom_id res chain seq x y z
N ARG A 1 5.15 -6.83 17.88
CA ARG A 1 6.50 -6.33 17.47
C ARG A 1 6.46 -5.16 16.48
N ALA A 2 5.52 -5.06 15.53
CA ALA A 2 5.50 -3.94 14.56
C ALA A 2 4.97 -2.58 15.08
N LYS A 3 4.24 -2.55 16.22
CA LYS A 3 3.57 -1.33 16.72
C LYS A 3 4.53 -0.18 17.09
N SER A 4 5.74 -0.48 17.58
CA SER A 4 6.70 0.53 18.05
C SER A 4 7.84 0.86 17.09
N ALA A 5 7.95 0.18 15.95
CA ALA A 5 9.07 0.35 15.02
C ALA A 5 8.85 1.46 13.96
N CYS A 6 7.63 2.00 13.87
CA CYS A 6 7.31 3.06 12.93
C CYS A 6 7.88 4.40 13.39
N ILE A 7 8.85 4.95 12.65
CA ILE A 7 9.45 6.28 12.90
C ILE A 7 8.60 7.44 12.36
N GLN A 8 7.36 7.17 11.93
CA GLN A 8 6.38 8.17 11.51
C GLN A 8 6.77 9.10 10.33
N CYS A 9 7.79 8.75 9.53
CA CYS A 9 8.32 9.56 8.40
C CYS A 9 7.36 9.85 7.23
N SER A 10 6.20 9.19 7.14
CA SER A 10 5.20 9.33 6.05
C SER A 10 5.59 8.82 4.65
N ASN A 11 6.82 8.31 4.42
CA ASN A 11 7.28 7.83 3.09
C ASN A 11 6.32 6.85 2.40
N CYS A 12 5.69 5.95 3.16
CA CYS A 12 4.72 4.99 2.63
C CYS A 12 3.47 5.64 2.02
N THR A 13 3.10 6.84 2.46
CA THR A 13 2.07 7.68 1.81
C THR A 13 2.67 8.50 0.69
N GLN A 14 3.86 9.07 0.91
CA GLN A 14 4.49 9.91 -0.09
C GLN A 14 4.79 9.17 -1.42
N LEU A 15 4.95 7.85 -1.38
CA LEU A 15 5.17 7.02 -2.56
C LEU A 15 3.95 6.18 -2.98
N CYS A 16 2.81 6.28 -2.27
CA CYS A 16 1.63 5.47 -2.57
C CYS A 16 0.99 5.90 -3.90
N PRO A 17 0.85 5.01 -4.90
CA PRO A 17 0.27 5.38 -6.19
C PRO A 17 -1.20 5.78 -6.07
N ARG A 18 -1.95 5.18 -5.15
CA ARG A 18 -3.35 5.55 -4.88
C ARG A 18 -3.43 6.95 -4.26
N HIS A 19 -2.57 7.25 -3.29
CA HIS A 19 -2.52 8.61 -2.73
C HIS A 19 -2.18 9.65 -3.81
N LEU A 20 -1.21 9.35 -4.68
CA LEU A 20 -0.83 10.21 -5.81
C LEU A 20 -1.92 10.35 -6.88
N LEU A 21 -2.91 9.46 -6.93
CA LEU A 21 -4.10 9.57 -7.79
C LEU A 21 -5.24 10.38 -7.14
N GLY A 22 -5.02 10.92 -5.94
CA GLY A 22 -6.00 11.73 -5.22
C GLY A 22 -6.89 10.93 -4.25
N HIS A 23 -6.68 9.63 -4.09
CA HIS A 23 -7.41 8.85 -3.10
C HIS A 23 -6.94 9.25 -1.68
N PRO A 24 -7.85 9.38 -0.70
CA PRO A 24 -7.50 9.71 0.69
C PRO A 24 -6.94 8.50 1.46
N LEU A 25 -6.09 7.70 0.80
CA LEU A 25 -5.39 6.58 1.40
C LEU A 25 -4.05 7.07 1.94
N GLU A 26 -3.87 7.00 3.26
CA GLU A 26 -2.65 7.43 3.93
C GLU A 26 -2.08 6.31 4.80
N PRO A 27 -1.29 5.37 4.23
CA PRO A 27 -0.79 4.21 4.96
C PRO A 27 -0.04 4.57 6.25
N HIS A 28 0.65 5.71 6.30
CA HIS A 28 1.35 6.13 7.52
C HIS A 28 0.39 6.44 8.68
N LYS A 29 -0.80 7.00 8.41
CA LYS A 29 -1.81 7.28 9.45
C LYS A 29 -2.48 6.00 9.92
N ILE A 30 -2.77 5.07 9.00
CA ILE A 30 -3.27 3.73 9.33
C ILE A 30 -2.29 3.01 10.26
N MET A 31 -0.99 3.01 9.91
CA MET A 31 0.05 2.42 10.74
C MET A 31 0.11 3.03 12.15
N ARG A 32 -0.04 4.36 12.27
CA ARG A 32 -0.09 5.04 13.58
C ARG A 32 -1.32 4.63 14.39
N LYS A 33 -2.51 4.57 13.78
CA LYS A 33 -3.73 4.11 14.46
C LYS A 33 -3.58 2.67 14.93
N MET A 34 -3.08 1.78 14.08
CA MET A 34 -2.80 0.39 14.44
C MET A 34 -1.78 0.22 15.57
N ALA A 35 -0.81 1.15 15.67
CA ALA A 35 0.13 1.16 16.78
C ALA A 35 -0.54 1.50 18.12
N MET A 36 -1.56 2.37 18.11
CA MET A 36 -2.26 2.83 19.32
C MET A 36 -3.48 1.98 19.69
N GLY A 37 -4.31 1.61 18.70
CA GLY A 37 -5.68 1.16 18.91
C GLY A 37 -5.89 -0.36 19.03
N GLY A 38 -4.88 -1.12 19.46
CA GLY A 38 -5.15 -2.53 19.82
C GLY A 38 -5.52 -3.42 18.61
N ASP A 39 -6.70 -4.03 18.70
CA ASP A 39 -7.31 -4.96 17.73
C ASP A 39 -7.91 -4.19 16.54
N PRO A 40 -7.59 -4.55 15.28
CA PRO A 40 -8.24 -4.03 14.07
C PRO A 40 -9.76 -3.85 14.16
N LYS A 41 -10.48 -4.81 14.75
CA LYS A 41 -11.95 -4.83 14.79
C LYS A 41 -12.55 -3.66 15.57
N ASN A 42 -11.81 -3.14 16.54
CA ASN A 42 -12.27 -2.05 17.41
C ASN A 42 -12.11 -0.65 16.79
N MET A 43 -11.68 -0.55 15.53
CA MET A 43 -11.42 0.73 14.87
C MET A 43 -12.07 0.84 13.48
N LEU A 44 -13.00 -0.05 13.14
CA LEU A 44 -13.58 -0.11 11.79
C LEU A 44 -14.52 1.07 11.48
N ASP A 45 -14.98 1.81 12.49
CA ASP A 45 -15.72 3.06 12.37
C ASP A 45 -14.83 4.26 12.03
N ASP A 46 -13.52 4.14 12.21
CA ASP A 46 -12.57 5.23 11.99
C ASP A 46 -12.38 5.51 10.48
N PRO A 47 -12.61 6.74 9.99
CA PRO A 47 -12.48 7.06 8.56
C PRO A 47 -11.08 6.79 7.97
N VAL A 48 -10.02 6.91 8.77
CA VAL A 48 -8.65 6.60 8.33
C VAL A 48 -8.50 5.09 8.17
N ILE A 49 -9.07 4.29 9.05
CA ILE A 49 -9.07 2.82 8.92
C ILE A 49 -9.91 2.38 7.73
N GLN A 50 -11.11 2.96 7.56
CA GLN A 50 -11.96 2.69 6.39
C GLN A 50 -11.27 3.03 5.06
N SER A 51 -10.37 4.02 5.05
CA SER A 51 -9.58 4.34 3.86
C SER A 51 -8.70 3.17 3.38
N ALA A 52 -8.38 2.19 4.24
CA ALA A 52 -7.64 0.97 3.87
C ALA A 52 -8.31 0.20 2.73
N ALA A 53 -9.64 0.27 2.61
CA ALA A 53 -10.40 -0.33 1.52
C ALA A 53 -9.97 0.20 0.13
N LEU A 54 -9.42 1.42 0.05
CA LEU A 54 -8.92 2.02 -1.19
C LEU A 54 -7.56 1.50 -1.63
N CYS A 55 -6.88 0.70 -0.81
CA CYS A 55 -5.55 0.15 -1.12
C CYS A 55 -5.65 -0.88 -2.25
N CYS A 56 -4.86 -0.72 -3.32
CA CYS A 56 -4.74 -1.73 -4.39
C CYS A 56 -3.65 -2.78 -4.13
N GLU A 57 -3.06 -2.78 -2.94
CA GLU A 57 -2.05 -3.76 -2.51
C GLU A 57 -0.79 -3.85 -3.41
N CYS A 58 -0.45 -2.77 -4.13
CA CYS A 58 0.75 -2.71 -5.00
C CYS A 58 2.10 -2.94 -4.30
N GLY A 59 2.17 -2.86 -2.97
CA GLY A 59 3.37 -3.19 -2.19
C GLY A 59 4.50 -2.17 -2.17
N ILE A 60 4.39 -1.04 -2.88
CA ILE A 60 5.48 -0.06 -2.90
C ILE A 60 5.83 0.49 -1.52
N CYS A 61 4.84 0.58 -0.63
CA CYS A 61 5.01 1.04 0.74
C CYS A 61 5.89 0.11 1.60
N GLU A 62 5.89 -1.19 1.28
CA GLU A 62 6.63 -2.26 1.96
C GLU A 62 7.98 -2.50 1.30
N VAL A 63 8.00 -2.68 -0.02
CA VAL A 63 9.20 -3.04 -0.79
C VAL A 63 10.18 -1.88 -0.92
N TYR A 64 9.69 -0.65 -1.07
CA TYR A 64 10.53 0.49 -1.45
C TYR A 64 10.45 1.67 -0.48
N ALA A 65 9.26 2.06 -0.02
CA ALA A 65 9.10 3.32 0.68
C ALA A 65 9.55 3.30 2.15
N CYS A 66 9.28 2.22 2.88
CA CYS A 66 9.50 2.19 4.33
C CYS A 66 11.00 2.02 4.65
N PRO A 67 11.66 3.01 5.28
CA PRO A 67 13.07 2.87 5.66
C PRO A 67 13.27 1.87 6.79
N MET A 68 12.22 1.56 7.56
CA MET A 68 12.25 0.62 8.68
C MET A 68 11.88 -0.81 8.27
N GLY A 69 11.63 -1.07 6.99
CA GLY A 69 11.24 -2.41 6.50
C GLY A 69 9.92 -2.93 7.09
N LEU A 70 8.98 -2.04 7.42
CA LEU A 70 7.65 -2.43 7.90
C LEU A 70 6.74 -2.82 6.74
N ASN A 71 5.62 -3.44 7.08
CA ASN A 71 4.67 -4.00 6.10
C ASN A 71 3.32 -3.25 6.05
N PRO A 72 3.25 -1.95 5.68
CA PRO A 72 1.97 -1.23 5.59
C PRO A 72 0.97 -1.87 4.63
N ARG A 73 1.44 -2.53 3.56
CA ARG A 73 0.56 -3.25 2.62
C ARG A 73 -0.19 -4.36 3.34
N LYS A 74 0.50 -5.21 4.11
CA LYS A 74 -0.14 -6.31 4.86
C LYS A 74 -1.14 -5.79 5.88
N ILE A 75 -0.82 -4.70 6.59
CA ILE A 75 -1.75 -4.07 7.53
C ILE A 75 -3.02 -3.59 6.81
N ASN A 76 -2.89 -2.92 5.66
CA ASN A 76 -4.06 -2.52 4.87
C ASN A 76 -4.87 -3.73 4.37
N ALA A 77 -4.21 -4.82 3.98
CA ALA A 77 -4.89 -6.04 3.53
C ALA A 77 -5.70 -6.69 4.66
N ILE A 78 -5.16 -6.74 5.88
CA ILE A 78 -5.87 -7.21 7.08
C ILE A 78 -7.11 -6.34 7.30
N LEU A 79 -6.93 -5.01 7.40
CA LEU A 79 -8.06 -4.09 7.64
C LEU A 79 -9.12 -4.15 6.54
N LYS A 80 -8.72 -4.30 5.28
CA LYS A 80 -9.67 -4.50 4.19
C LYS A 80 -10.46 -5.80 4.35
N GLY A 81 -9.83 -6.87 4.85
CA GLY A 81 -10.50 -8.11 5.22
C GLY A 81 -11.57 -7.89 6.28
N GLU A 82 -11.20 -7.26 7.40
CA GLU A 82 -12.10 -6.95 8.51
C GLU A 82 -13.29 -6.07 8.06
N LEU A 83 -13.02 -5.01 7.29
CA LEU A 83 -14.07 -4.14 6.74
C LEU A 83 -15.05 -4.93 5.85
N ARG A 84 -14.53 -5.88 5.05
CA ARG A 84 -15.35 -6.71 4.17
C ARG A 84 -16.21 -7.69 4.96
N GLU A 85 -15.67 -8.28 6.02
CA GLU A 85 -16.41 -9.21 6.90
C GLU A 85 -17.57 -8.51 7.61
N GLU A 86 -17.36 -7.26 8.07
CA GLU A 86 -18.41 -6.43 8.69
C GLU A 86 -19.31 -5.72 7.66
N GLY A 87 -19.11 -5.96 6.35
CA GLY A 87 -19.92 -5.35 5.30
C GLY A 87 -19.72 -3.83 5.11
N ILE A 88 -18.70 -3.25 5.73
CA ILE A 88 -18.39 -1.81 5.68
C ILE A 88 -17.72 -1.49 4.35
N ARG A 89 -18.40 -0.68 3.53
CA ARG A 89 -17.86 -0.17 2.26
C ARG A 89 -17.34 1.25 2.45
N TYR A 90 -16.26 1.57 1.73
CA TYR A 90 -15.76 2.93 1.71
C TYR A 90 -16.75 3.85 1.00
N GLU A 91 -17.24 4.85 1.71
CA GLU A 91 -18.10 5.90 1.16
C GLU A 91 -17.26 7.07 0.64
N ARG A 92 -17.40 7.33 -0.66
CA ARG A 92 -16.71 8.44 -1.29
C ARG A 92 -17.33 9.77 -0.89
N LYS A 93 -16.50 10.67 -0.38
CA LYS A 93 -16.87 12.07 -0.15
C LYS A 93 -16.46 12.91 -1.35
N GLY A 94 -17.43 13.46 -2.09
CA GLY A 94 -17.22 14.36 -3.23
C GLY A 94 -17.15 13.68 -4.61
N ASP A 95 -17.18 14.54 -5.64
CA ASP A 95 -17.47 14.12 -7.03
C ASP A 95 -16.24 13.65 -7.84
N SER A 96 -15.04 14.17 -7.55
CA SER A 96 -13.79 13.87 -8.28
C SER A 96 -12.59 13.62 -7.36
N TRP A 97 -11.71 12.70 -7.75
CA TRP A 97 -10.36 12.60 -7.18
C TRP A 97 -9.38 13.19 -8.18
N THR A 98 -8.54 14.10 -7.71
CA THR A 98 -7.55 14.79 -8.56
C THR A 98 -6.17 14.25 -8.28
N PRO A 99 -5.44 13.75 -9.30
CA PRO A 99 -4.05 13.34 -9.13
C PRO A 99 -3.17 14.48 -8.61
N SER A 100 -2.18 14.15 -7.78
CA SER A 100 -1.19 15.11 -7.29
C SER A 100 -0.33 15.62 -8.46
N PRO A 101 -0.05 16.93 -8.55
CA PRO A 101 0.85 17.49 -9.57
C PRO A 101 2.24 16.84 -9.53
N GLU A 102 2.71 16.44 -8.35
CA GLU A 102 4.02 15.81 -8.15
C GLU A 102 4.02 14.30 -8.45
N ARG A 103 2.90 13.73 -8.92
CA ARG A 103 2.79 12.29 -9.21
C ARG A 103 3.92 11.80 -10.11
N GLU A 104 4.22 12.52 -11.18
CA GLU A 104 5.22 12.10 -12.16
C GLU A 104 6.63 12.04 -11.57
N VAL A 105 6.99 13.02 -10.73
CA VAL A 105 8.32 13.08 -10.09
C VAL A 105 8.45 12.18 -8.86
N ARG A 106 7.33 11.74 -8.26
CA ARG A 106 7.29 10.85 -7.09
C ARG A 106 7.17 9.37 -7.44
N LYS A 107 7.18 8.99 -8.72
CA LYS A 107 7.19 7.57 -9.12
C LYS A 107 8.45 6.88 -8.61
N ALA A 108 8.27 5.68 -8.04
CA ALA A 108 9.39 4.86 -7.65
C ALA A 108 10.11 4.33 -8.91
N PRO A 109 11.44 4.45 -9.03
CA PRO A 109 12.18 3.91 -10.17
C PRO A 109 12.09 2.38 -10.21
N THR A 110 11.58 1.81 -11.31
CA THR A 110 11.34 0.37 -11.46
C THR A 110 12.57 -0.47 -11.14
N ASP A 111 13.75 -0.06 -11.63
CA ASP A 111 15.01 -0.74 -11.37
C ASP A 111 15.32 -0.89 -9.88
N LYS A 112 15.11 0.17 -9.09
CA LYS A 112 15.35 0.15 -7.65
C LYS A 112 14.30 -0.69 -6.91
N VAL A 113 13.05 -0.67 -7.38
CA VAL A 113 11.99 -1.52 -6.84
C VAL A 113 12.31 -3.00 -7.09
N ALA A 114 12.72 -3.35 -8.32
CA ALA A 114 13.13 -4.71 -8.69
C ALA A 114 14.33 -5.20 -7.86
N ALA A 115 15.31 -4.32 -7.60
CA ALA A 115 16.43 -4.61 -6.71
C ALA A 115 15.98 -4.93 -5.28
N ARG A 116 15.10 -4.11 -4.70
CA ARG A 116 14.61 -4.38 -3.34
C ARG A 116 13.68 -5.58 -3.25
N ALA A 117 12.98 -5.91 -4.32
CA ALA A 117 12.16 -7.12 -4.42
C ALA A 117 12.99 -8.40 -4.66
N GLY A 118 14.30 -8.30 -4.87
CA GLY A 118 15.17 -9.46 -5.12
C GLY A 118 15.05 -10.05 -6.53
N VAL A 119 14.44 -9.32 -7.47
CA VAL A 119 14.18 -9.78 -8.84
C VAL A 119 14.95 -8.98 -9.90
N TYR A 120 15.93 -8.16 -9.50
CA TYR A 120 16.69 -7.30 -10.40
C TYR A 120 17.30 -8.03 -11.60
N ARG A 121 17.81 -9.25 -11.39
CA ARG A 121 18.40 -10.08 -12.45
C ARG A 121 17.44 -10.36 -13.62
N TYR A 122 16.14 -10.20 -13.39
CA TYR A 122 15.09 -10.47 -14.35
C TYR A 122 14.49 -9.20 -14.99
N ASN A 123 14.88 -8.01 -14.53
CA ASN A 123 14.23 -6.75 -14.91
C ASN A 123 14.37 -6.38 -16.40
N LYS A 124 15.35 -6.95 -17.10
CA LYS A 124 15.60 -6.72 -18.54
C LYS A 124 15.48 -7.99 -19.38
N LEU A 125 14.90 -9.06 -18.83
CA LEU A 125 14.62 -10.24 -19.63
C LEU A 125 13.58 -9.90 -20.70
N VAL A 126 13.92 -10.18 -21.95
CA VAL A 126 12.99 -10.14 -23.06
C VAL A 126 12.43 -11.54 -23.22
N ILE A 127 11.12 -11.68 -23.18
CA ILE A 127 10.45 -12.94 -23.49
C ILE A 127 10.41 -13.04 -25.01
N ASP A 128 11.23 -13.93 -25.56
CA ASP A 128 11.38 -14.17 -27.00
C ASP A 128 10.57 -15.39 -27.48
N ARG A 129 10.21 -16.29 -26.57
CA ARG A 129 9.42 -17.48 -26.87
C ARG A 129 8.44 -17.80 -25.74
N PHE A 130 7.18 -17.97 -26.09
CA PHE A 130 6.17 -18.57 -25.22
C PHE A 130 6.11 -20.07 -25.49
N VAL A 131 5.92 -20.85 -24.44
CA VAL A 131 5.68 -22.30 -24.53
C VAL A 131 4.38 -22.61 -23.79
N GLU A 132 3.60 -23.55 -24.31
CA GLU A 132 2.46 -24.09 -23.55
C GLU A 132 2.99 -24.93 -22.40
N TYR A 133 2.47 -24.66 -21.20
CA TYR A 133 2.75 -25.46 -20.03
C TYR A 133 2.01 -26.79 -20.16
N ASP A 134 2.74 -27.90 -20.27
CA ASP A 134 2.17 -29.24 -20.52
C ASP A 134 1.67 -29.95 -19.25
N GLY A 135 1.73 -29.26 -18.10
CA GLY A 135 1.17 -29.74 -16.83
C GLY A 135 1.92 -30.92 -16.20
N ARG A 136 3.11 -31.28 -16.69
CA ARG A 136 3.94 -32.34 -16.11
C ARG A 136 4.93 -31.82 -15.06
#